data_AF-A0A4U1ADF0-F1
#
_entry.id   AF-A0A4U1ADF0-F1
#
_cell.length_a   1.000
_cell.length_b   1.000
_cell.length_c   1.000
_cell.angle_alpha   90.00
_cell.angle_beta   90.00
_cell.angle_gamma   90.00
#
_symmetry.space_group_name_H-M   'P 1'
#
loop_
_entity.id
_entity.type
_entity.pdbx_description
1 polymer ?
#
loop_
_entity_poly.entity_id
_entity_poly.type
_entity_poly.pdbx_seq_one_letter_code
_entity_poly.pdbx_strand_id
1 'polypeptide(L)'
;MQKNEFRGPLMQSAAVLGGVLILFAVVASSGTSGSEGGILSIIFGIGNLILFFIGMAIALPFTIALLIAIFLAAVAMVNPEQASQMYSDLKKNFSLNALSLIKQCCADSQSETGITTEEYDRMKLEIAQLHDKNLILQKDIKDLIGGKSLLQENVADLTGENSDLKQKIEEMSVAIEHLQNSEKDIKNLVEQLTTKIQAGADQELKDQIKKLEQLYGATHIEIENLMQRLNTLETGLKQSPVSGIFAYVESEKDQALFIEKVEEALSQEMTYAQIDEYLTKTLPPELDKIIKDHPALTKNYIRNLRRD
;
A
#
# COMPACT_ATOMS: atom_id res chain seq x y z
N MET A 1 -12.04 -18.45 -18.92
CA MET A 1 -12.89 -18.66 -17.73
C MET A 1 -13.68 -19.95 -17.91
N GLN A 2 -13.20 -21.03 -17.27
CA GLN A 2 -13.85 -22.34 -17.29
C GLN A 2 -15.21 -22.22 -16.59
N LYS A 3 -16.29 -22.40 -17.34
CA LYS A 3 -17.63 -22.57 -16.81
C LYS A 3 -17.79 -24.02 -16.36
N ASN A 4 -18.34 -24.21 -15.16
CA ASN A 4 -19.10 -25.41 -14.70
C ASN A 4 -18.48 -26.35 -13.63
N GLU A 5 -17.45 -25.98 -12.87
CA GLU A 5 -17.01 -26.87 -11.77
C GLU A 5 -17.96 -26.86 -10.54
N PHE A 6 -18.79 -25.83 -10.37
CA PHE A 6 -19.74 -25.75 -9.23
C PHE A 6 -21.09 -26.44 -9.45
N ARG A 7 -21.44 -26.87 -10.67
CA ARG A 7 -22.78 -27.44 -10.94
C ARG A 7 -22.92 -28.87 -10.43
N GLY A 8 -21.86 -29.68 -10.52
CA GLY A 8 -21.88 -31.08 -10.07
C GLY A 8 -22.20 -31.24 -8.57
N PRO A 9 -21.46 -30.57 -7.68
CA PRO A 9 -21.70 -30.64 -6.24
C PRO A 9 -23.09 -30.13 -5.83
N LEU A 10 -23.59 -29.11 -6.55
CA LEU A 10 -24.88 -28.47 -6.25
C LEU A 10 -26.08 -29.33 -6.69
N MET A 11 -25.93 -30.09 -7.78
CA MET A 11 -26.95 -31.06 -8.20
C MET A 11 -26.98 -32.29 -7.28
N GLN A 12 -25.82 -32.74 -6.81
CA GLN A 12 -25.73 -33.83 -5.85
C GLN A 12 -26.35 -33.47 -4.49
N SER A 13 -26.09 -32.26 -3.98
CA SER A 13 -26.70 -31.81 -2.72
C SER A 13 -28.22 -31.68 -2.83
N ALA A 14 -28.75 -31.23 -3.97
CA ALA A 14 -30.19 -31.17 -4.22
C ALA A 14 -30.86 -32.55 -4.21
N ALA A 15 -30.21 -33.56 -4.81
CA ALA A 15 -30.71 -34.94 -4.82
C ALA A 15 -30.73 -35.56 -3.41
N VAL A 16 -29.69 -35.32 -2.61
CA VAL A 16 -29.64 -35.79 -1.21
C VAL A 16 -30.72 -35.11 -0.37
N LEU A 17 -30.90 -33.79 -0.53
CA LEU A 17 -31.94 -33.05 0.19
C LEU A 17 -33.35 -33.57 -0.15
N GLY A 18 -33.61 -33.86 -1.42
CA GLY A 18 -34.87 -34.47 -1.87
C GLY A 18 -35.12 -35.85 -1.23
N GLY A 19 -34.09 -36.69 -1.16
CA GLY A 19 -34.16 -37.99 -0.49
C GLY A 19 -34.46 -37.89 1.00
N VAL A 20 -33.81 -36.94 1.70
CA VAL A 20 -34.05 -36.68 3.13
C VAL A 20 -35.47 -36.15 3.38
N LEU A 21 -35.99 -35.28 2.51
CA LEU A 21 -37.37 -34.79 2.60
C LEU A 21 -38.41 -35.91 2.43
N ILE A 22 -38.17 -36.84 1.48
CA ILE A 22 -39.04 -38.01 1.29
C ILE A 22 -39.00 -38.91 2.53
N LEU A 23 -37.81 -39.15 3.10
CA LEU A 23 -37.65 -39.92 4.34
C LEU A 23 -38.36 -39.27 5.52
N PHE A 24 -38.25 -37.95 5.68
CA PHE A 24 -38.99 -37.20 6.69
C PHE A 24 -40.50 -37.26 6.50
N ALA A 25 -40.99 -37.20 5.26
CA ALA A 25 -42.42 -37.36 4.97
C ALA A 25 -42.93 -38.76 5.33
N VAL A 26 -42.13 -39.81 5.05
CA VAL A 26 -42.46 -41.20 5.42
C VAL A 26 -42.43 -41.39 6.94
N VAL A 27 -41.41 -40.88 7.63
CA VAL A 27 -41.30 -41.01 9.10
C VAL A 27 -42.39 -40.20 9.81
N ALA A 28 -42.69 -38.98 9.36
CA ALA A 28 -43.79 -38.17 9.88
C ALA A 28 -45.17 -38.83 9.69
N SER A 29 -45.33 -39.70 8.69
CA SER A 29 -46.57 -40.47 8.46
C SER A 29 -46.71 -41.73 9.33
N SER A 30 -45.64 -42.17 10.00
CA SER A 30 -45.62 -43.45 10.75
C SER A 30 -46.11 -43.38 12.20
N GLY A 31 -46.57 -42.22 12.67
CA GLY A 31 -46.84 -41.97 14.09
C GLY A 31 -48.29 -41.65 14.43
N THR A 32 -49.26 -42.53 14.18
CA THR A 32 -50.47 -42.69 15.02
C THR A 32 -51.14 -44.03 14.72
N SER A 33 -50.92 -45.00 15.61
CA SER A 33 -51.63 -46.28 15.65
C SER A 33 -53.11 -46.05 16.02
N GLY A 34 -53.95 -45.81 15.02
CA GLY A 34 -55.41 -45.73 15.14
C GLY A 34 -56.02 -46.06 13.77
N SER A 35 -56.61 -47.24 13.66
CA SER A 35 -56.97 -47.93 12.41
C SER A 35 -58.15 -47.32 11.62
N GLU A 36 -58.56 -46.08 11.87
CA GLU A 36 -59.75 -45.49 11.24
C GLU A 36 -59.48 -44.01 10.89
N GLY A 37 -59.06 -43.72 9.65
CA GLY A 37 -58.91 -42.32 9.21
C GLY A 37 -58.00 -42.08 7.99
N GLY A 38 -58.16 -42.85 6.91
CA GLY A 38 -57.27 -42.83 5.72
C GLY A 38 -57.25 -41.57 4.85
N ILE A 39 -57.87 -40.47 5.25
CA ILE A 39 -57.88 -39.20 4.48
C ILE A 39 -57.49 -37.99 5.36
N LEU A 40 -57.78 -38.01 6.66
CA LEU A 40 -57.42 -36.92 7.57
C LEU A 40 -55.91 -36.85 7.87
N SER A 41 -55.20 -37.99 7.85
CA SER A 41 -53.74 -38.02 8.05
C SER A 41 -52.96 -37.34 6.92
N ILE A 42 -53.49 -37.35 5.69
CA ILE A 42 -52.87 -36.66 4.55
C ILE A 42 -52.99 -35.13 4.70
N ILE A 43 -54.12 -34.64 5.21
CA ILE A 43 -54.35 -33.20 5.44
C ILE A 43 -53.45 -32.68 6.56
N PHE A 44 -53.31 -33.43 7.66
CA PHE A 44 -52.35 -33.10 8.73
C PHE A 44 -50.89 -33.20 8.26
N GLY A 45 -50.57 -34.13 7.36
CA GLY A 45 -49.25 -34.24 6.73
C GLY A 45 -48.88 -33.02 5.88
N ILE A 46 -49.82 -32.52 5.07
CA ILE A 46 -49.63 -31.29 4.28
C ILE A 46 -49.46 -30.07 5.19
N GLY A 47 -50.25 -29.98 6.26
CA GLY A 47 -50.13 -28.90 7.25
C GLY A 47 -48.74 -28.85 7.89
N ASN A 48 -48.21 -30.00 8.32
CA ASN A 48 -46.86 -30.09 8.88
C ASN A 48 -45.76 -29.77 7.86
N LEU A 49 -45.97 -30.13 6.59
CA LEU A 49 -45.03 -29.81 5.51
C LEU A 49 -44.98 -28.30 5.24
N ILE A 50 -46.12 -27.60 5.24
CA ILE A 50 -46.17 -26.13 5.15
C ILE A 50 -45.47 -25.50 6.36
N LEU A 51 -45.74 -26.00 7.57
CA LEU A 51 -45.10 -25.50 8.80
C LEU A 51 -43.59 -25.72 8.78
N PHE A 52 -43.13 -26.83 8.22
CA PHE A 52 -41.71 -27.11 7.99
C PHE A 52 -41.08 -26.13 6.98
N PHE A 53 -41.77 -25.82 5.87
CA PHE A 53 -41.27 -24.83 4.91
C PHE A 53 -41.19 -23.43 5.51
N ILE A 54 -42.17 -23.03 6.33
CA ILE A 54 -42.12 -21.75 7.05
C ILE A 54 -40.96 -21.76 8.05
N GLY A 55 -40.79 -22.84 8.82
CA GLY A 55 -39.68 -23.01 9.73
C GLY A 55 -38.32 -22.93 9.03
N MET A 56 -38.16 -23.61 7.90
CA MET A 56 -36.95 -23.57 7.08
C MET A 56 -36.71 -22.19 6.48
N ALA A 57 -37.76 -21.51 5.99
CA ALA A 57 -37.68 -20.17 5.44
C ALA A 57 -37.24 -19.12 6.48
N ILE A 58 -37.51 -19.34 7.77
CA ILE A 58 -37.05 -18.47 8.87
C ILE A 58 -35.66 -18.90 9.39
N ALA A 59 -35.43 -20.21 9.54
CA ALA A 59 -34.17 -20.73 10.06
C ALA A 59 -32.98 -20.47 9.13
N LEU A 60 -33.19 -20.59 7.82
CA LEU A 60 -32.14 -20.41 6.82
C LEU A 60 -31.54 -19.00 6.81
N PRO A 61 -32.32 -17.89 6.73
CA PRO A 61 -31.75 -16.55 6.81
C PRO A 61 -31.10 -16.27 8.16
N PHE A 62 -31.63 -16.83 9.26
CA PHE A 62 -31.02 -16.70 10.58
C PHE A 62 -29.63 -17.35 10.63
N THR A 63 -29.49 -18.54 10.06
CA THR A 63 -28.22 -19.28 10.02
C THR A 63 -27.18 -18.54 9.16
N ILE A 64 -27.61 -18.00 8.01
CA ILE A 64 -26.75 -17.17 7.15
C ILE A 64 -26.30 -15.90 7.87
N ALA A 65 -27.21 -15.22 8.57
CA ALA A 65 -26.88 -14.02 9.33
C ALA A 65 -25.84 -14.31 10.43
N LEU A 66 -25.97 -15.44 11.12
CA LEU A 66 -25.01 -15.87 12.14
C LEU A 66 -23.62 -16.16 11.56
N LEU A 67 -23.54 -16.85 10.41
CA LEU A 67 -22.26 -17.09 9.72
C LEU A 67 -21.59 -15.78 9.28
N ILE A 68 -22.36 -14.84 8.73
CA ILE A 68 -21.85 -13.51 8.33
C ILE A 68 -21.34 -12.76 9.56
N ALA A 69 -22.04 -12.81 10.68
CA ALA A 69 -21.62 -12.15 11.91
C ALA A 69 -20.29 -12.71 12.44
N ILE A 70 -20.13 -14.04 12.46
CA ILE A 70 -18.87 -14.69 12.87
C ILE A 70 -17.73 -14.33 11.92
N PHE A 71 -17.98 -14.34 10.61
CA PHE A 71 -17.00 -13.97 9.60
C PHE A 71 -16.55 -12.50 9.77
N LEU A 72 -17.49 -11.57 9.94
CA LEU A 72 -17.16 -10.16 10.15
C LEU A 72 -16.42 -9.93 11.48
N ALA A 73 -16.76 -10.67 12.54
CA ALA A 73 -16.04 -10.62 13.81
C ALA A 73 -14.57 -11.08 13.66
N ALA A 74 -14.33 -12.16 12.89
CA ALA A 74 -12.99 -12.65 12.60
C ALA A 74 -12.18 -11.63 11.78
N VAL A 75 -12.79 -11.01 10.75
CA VAL A 75 -12.13 -9.97 9.95
C VAL A 75 -11.85 -8.72 10.80
N ALA A 76 -12.78 -8.32 11.67
CA ALA A 76 -12.62 -7.14 12.52
C ALA A 76 -11.46 -7.30 13.53
N MET A 77 -11.16 -8.53 13.96
CA MET A 77 -10.04 -8.82 14.85
C MET A 77 -8.68 -8.67 14.16
N VAL A 78 -8.61 -8.83 12.84
CA VAL A 78 -7.38 -8.67 12.04
C VAL A 78 -7.27 -7.27 11.45
N ASN A 79 -8.36 -6.75 10.90
CA ASN A 79 -8.46 -5.43 10.30
C ASN A 79 -9.88 -4.85 10.47
N PRO A 80 -10.10 -3.92 11.41
CA PRO A 80 -11.43 -3.37 11.70
C PRO A 80 -11.98 -2.51 10.55
N GLU A 81 -11.12 -1.87 9.77
CA GLU A 81 -11.51 -0.99 8.66
C GLU A 81 -12.06 -1.81 7.49
N GLN A 82 -11.41 -2.93 7.18
CA GLN A 82 -11.86 -3.86 6.15
C GLN A 82 -13.21 -4.52 6.51
N ALA A 83 -13.43 -4.88 7.78
CA ALA A 83 -14.71 -5.42 8.24
C ALA A 83 -15.85 -4.41 8.09
N SER A 84 -15.60 -3.13 8.41
CA SER A 84 -16.57 -2.04 8.24
C SER A 84 -16.94 -1.84 6.76
N GLN A 85 -15.95 -1.88 5.87
CA GLN A 85 -16.18 -1.77 4.43
C GLN A 85 -17.01 -2.96 3.91
N MET A 86 -16.65 -4.19 4.27
CA MET A 86 -17.39 -5.40 3.87
C MET A 86 -18.83 -5.41 4.38
N TYR A 87 -19.08 -4.92 5.59
CA TYR A 87 -20.44 -4.77 6.12
C TYR A 87 -21.26 -3.73 5.36
N SER A 88 -20.66 -2.58 5.03
CA SER A 88 -21.30 -1.52 4.24
C SER A 88 -21.70 -2.02 2.84
N ASP A 89 -20.82 -2.78 2.19
CA ASP A 89 -21.10 -3.36 0.88
C ASP A 89 -22.17 -4.46 0.95
N LEU A 90 -22.15 -5.30 2.00
CA LEU A 90 -23.19 -6.30 2.23
C LEU A 90 -24.56 -5.66 2.47
N LYS A 91 -24.61 -4.57 3.26
CA LYS A 91 -25.84 -3.80 3.49
C LYS A 91 -26.40 -3.20 2.20
N LYS A 92 -25.54 -2.61 1.36
CA LYS A 92 -25.93 -2.06 0.06
C LYS A 92 -26.49 -3.15 -0.87
N ASN A 93 -25.76 -4.26 -1.02
CA ASN A 93 -26.16 -5.36 -1.87
C ASN A 93 -27.44 -6.06 -1.38
N PHE A 94 -27.60 -6.21 -0.06
CA PHE A 94 -28.84 -6.74 0.52
C PHE A 94 -30.02 -5.82 0.25
N SER A 95 -29.86 -4.50 0.39
CA SER A 95 -30.94 -3.54 0.11
C SER A 95 -31.39 -3.56 -1.36
N LEU A 96 -30.45 -3.68 -2.30
CA LEU A 96 -30.75 -3.76 -3.73
C LEU A 96 -31.46 -5.08 -4.09
N ASN A 97 -30.96 -6.21 -3.57
CA ASN A 97 -31.52 -7.52 -3.87
C ASN A 97 -32.83 -7.78 -3.14
N ALA A 98 -32.99 -7.32 -1.90
CA ALA A 98 -34.26 -7.40 -1.16
C ALA A 98 -35.35 -6.60 -1.88
N LEU A 99 -35.02 -5.42 -2.41
CA LEU A 99 -35.96 -4.60 -3.17
C LEU A 99 -36.34 -5.25 -4.52
N SER A 100 -35.41 -5.98 -5.15
CA SER A 100 -35.71 -6.77 -6.35
C SER A 100 -36.63 -7.98 -6.08
N LEU A 101 -36.42 -8.68 -4.96
CA LEU A 101 -37.24 -9.83 -4.56
C LEU A 101 -38.65 -9.41 -4.13
N ILE A 102 -38.78 -8.28 -3.44
CA ILE A 102 -40.09 -7.69 -3.07
C ILE A 102 -40.85 -7.25 -4.33
N LYS A 103 -40.17 -6.64 -5.30
CA LYS A 103 -40.80 -6.28 -6.60
C LYS A 103 -41.26 -7.51 -7.37
N GLN A 104 -40.50 -8.60 -7.33
CA GLN A 104 -40.86 -9.81 -8.07
C GLN A 104 -41.97 -10.64 -7.41
N CYS A 105 -42.19 -10.50 -6.10
CA CYS A 105 -43.30 -11.16 -5.39
C CYS A 105 -44.63 -10.37 -5.43
N CYS A 106 -44.60 -9.08 -5.77
CA CYS A 106 -45.78 -8.20 -5.72
C CYS A 106 -46.14 -7.50 -7.05
N ALA A 107 -45.46 -7.83 -8.15
CA ALA A 107 -45.76 -7.25 -9.47
C ALA A 107 -46.90 -8.01 -10.17
N ASP A 108 -48.12 -7.82 -9.66
CA ASP A 108 -49.35 -8.02 -10.44
C ASP A 108 -50.30 -6.84 -10.18
N SER A 109 -49.89 -5.65 -10.61
CA SER A 109 -50.78 -4.54 -10.93
C SER A 109 -50.05 -3.60 -11.89
N GLN A 110 -50.53 -3.60 -13.14
CA GLN A 110 -50.14 -2.64 -14.16
C GLN A 110 -50.45 -1.22 -13.67
N SER A 111 -49.42 -0.45 -13.34
CA SER A 111 -49.46 0.99 -13.55
C SER A 111 -48.47 1.32 -14.67
N GLU A 112 -48.99 1.53 -15.88
CA GLU A 112 -48.28 2.27 -16.92
C GLU A 112 -47.96 3.66 -16.36
N THR A 113 -46.76 3.80 -15.82
CA THR A 113 -46.11 5.10 -15.68
C THR A 113 -45.40 5.34 -17.02
N GLY A 114 -46.16 5.86 -17.98
CA GLY A 114 -45.59 6.34 -19.23
C GLY A 114 -44.59 7.45 -18.91
N ILE A 115 -43.31 7.18 -19.13
CA ILE A 115 -42.22 8.17 -19.00
C ILE A 115 -42.63 9.38 -19.82
N THR A 116 -42.74 10.53 -19.17
CA THR A 116 -43.13 11.77 -19.84
C THR A 116 -42.04 12.18 -20.83
N THR A 117 -42.40 12.83 -21.94
CA THR A 117 -41.44 13.24 -22.98
C THR A 117 -40.28 14.08 -22.41
N GLU A 118 -40.54 14.87 -21.37
CA GLU A 118 -39.54 15.67 -20.66
C GLU A 118 -38.52 14.81 -19.88
N GLU A 119 -38.95 13.71 -19.27
CA GLU A 119 -38.07 12.75 -18.60
C GLU A 119 -37.19 12.01 -19.61
N TYR A 120 -37.74 11.69 -20.79
CA TYR A 120 -36.98 11.08 -21.87
C TYR A 120 -35.88 12.02 -22.39
N ASP A 121 -36.20 13.29 -22.62
CA ASP A 121 -35.21 14.28 -23.07
C ASP A 121 -34.13 14.55 -22.02
N ARG A 122 -34.51 14.59 -20.73
CA ARG A 122 -33.55 14.69 -19.62
C ARG A 122 -32.63 13.49 -19.57
N MET A 123 -33.16 12.28 -19.69
CA MET A 123 -32.38 11.04 -19.68
C MET A 123 -31.40 10.99 -20.86
N LYS A 124 -31.83 11.42 -22.05
CA LYS A 124 -30.97 11.53 -23.23
C LYS A 124 -29.82 12.51 -23.00
N LEU A 125 -30.08 13.65 -22.37
CA LEU A 125 -29.05 14.62 -22.01
C LEU A 125 -28.06 14.05 -20.98
N GLU A 126 -28.54 13.37 -19.95
CA GLU A 126 -27.68 12.72 -18.95
C GLU A 126 -26.80 11.64 -19.57
N ILE A 127 -27.34 10.83 -20.49
CA ILE A 127 -26.57 9.83 -21.24
C ILE A 127 -25.46 10.51 -22.06
N ALA A 128 -25.76 11.62 -22.73
CA ALA A 128 -24.75 12.36 -23.49
C ALA A 128 -23.65 12.94 -22.57
N GLN A 129 -24.02 13.50 -21.42
CA GLN A 129 -23.06 14.00 -20.42
C GLN A 129 -22.21 12.88 -19.81
N LEU A 130 -22.81 11.73 -19.52
CA LEU A 130 -22.09 10.55 -19.03
C LEU A 130 -21.14 10.00 -20.09
N HIS A 131 -21.52 10.06 -21.37
CA HIS A 131 -20.65 9.67 -22.45
C HIS A 131 -19.43 10.59 -22.56
N ASP A 132 -19.63 11.91 -22.49
CA ASP A 132 -18.54 12.90 -22.53
C ASP A 132 -17.59 12.77 -21.33
N LYS A 133 -18.14 12.62 -20.11
CA LYS A 133 -17.34 12.33 -18.91
C LYS A 133 -16.52 11.05 -19.03
N ASN A 134 -17.09 9.99 -19.62
CA ASN A 134 -16.34 8.76 -19.86
C ASN A 134 -15.18 8.96 -20.84
N LEU A 135 -15.35 9.78 -21.88
CA LEU A 135 -14.27 10.11 -22.82
C LEU A 135 -13.15 10.90 -22.14
N ILE A 136 -13.50 11.88 -21.29
CA ILE A 136 -12.51 12.63 -20.50
C ILE A 136 -11.76 11.70 -19.55
N LEU A 137 -12.47 10.86 -18.80
CA LEU A 137 -11.84 9.90 -17.89
C LEU A 137 -10.93 8.91 -18.63
N GLN A 138 -11.32 8.46 -19.82
CA GLN A 138 -10.45 7.61 -20.65
C GLN A 138 -9.17 8.34 -21.09
N LYS A 139 -9.28 9.63 -21.43
CA LYS A 139 -8.11 10.45 -21.75
C LYS A 139 -7.20 10.61 -20.54
N ASP A 140 -7.75 10.97 -19.39
CA ASP A 140 -6.99 11.16 -18.14
C ASP A 140 -6.29 9.85 -17.72
N ILE A 141 -6.96 8.70 -17.87
CA ILE A 141 -6.35 7.38 -17.63
C ILE A 141 -5.16 7.16 -18.58
N LYS A 142 -5.30 7.50 -19.86
CA LYS A 142 -4.21 7.35 -20.84
C LYS A 142 -3.03 8.25 -20.50
N ASP A 143 -3.29 9.48 -20.10
CA ASP A 143 -2.25 10.44 -19.69
C ASP A 143 -1.55 9.97 -18.40
N LEU A 144 -2.30 9.45 -17.41
CA LEU A 144 -1.74 8.84 -16.21
C LEU A 144 -0.86 7.62 -16.51
N ILE A 145 -1.29 6.76 -17.44
CA ILE A 145 -0.49 5.60 -17.87
C ILE A 145 0.81 6.07 -18.54
N GLY A 146 0.74 7.09 -19.38
CA GLY A 146 1.92 7.71 -19.99
C GLY A 146 2.89 8.28 -18.96
N GLY A 147 2.37 9.08 -18.01
CA GLY A 147 3.16 9.63 -16.91
C GLY A 147 3.79 8.56 -16.02
N LYS A 148 3.06 7.47 -15.74
CA LYS A 148 3.59 6.32 -14.99
C LYS A 148 4.74 5.65 -15.73
N SER A 149 4.62 5.46 -17.05
CA SER A 149 5.68 4.86 -17.86
C SER A 149 6.95 5.71 -17.83
N LEU A 150 6.81 7.03 -17.97
CA LEU A 150 7.94 7.96 -17.92
C LEU A 150 8.59 7.98 -16.54
N LEU A 151 7.81 7.96 -15.46
CA LEU A 151 8.35 7.87 -14.11
C LEU A 151 9.10 6.56 -13.88
N GLN A 152 8.60 5.44 -14.41
CA GLN A 152 9.28 4.14 -14.32
C GLN A 152 10.62 4.13 -15.07
N GLU A 153 10.67 4.76 -16.24
CA GLU A 153 11.92 4.94 -17.01
C GLU A 153 12.93 5.77 -16.23
N ASN A 154 12.53 6.94 -15.72
CA ASN A 154 13.40 7.80 -14.91
C ASN A 154 13.92 7.09 -13.65
N VAL A 155 13.10 6.29 -12.98
CA VAL A 155 13.52 5.52 -11.80
C VAL A 155 14.52 4.42 -12.18
N ALA A 156 14.34 3.77 -13.34
CA ALA A 156 15.29 2.79 -13.84
C ALA A 156 16.65 3.43 -14.16
N ASP A 157 16.64 4.60 -14.81
CA ASP A 157 17.86 5.36 -15.13
C ASP A 157 18.60 5.79 -13.86
N LEU A 158 17.90 6.39 -12.89
CA LEU A 158 18.48 6.77 -11.59
C LEU A 158 19.02 5.56 -10.81
N THR A 159 18.39 4.40 -10.94
CA THR A 159 18.89 3.17 -10.32
C THR A 159 20.18 2.69 -10.98
N GLY A 160 20.27 2.82 -12.30
CA GLY A 160 21.49 2.56 -13.08
C GLY A 160 22.64 3.49 -12.67
N GLU A 161 22.40 4.81 -12.68
CA GLU A 161 23.40 5.80 -12.29
C GLU A 161 23.89 5.60 -10.85
N ASN A 162 22.99 5.26 -9.91
CA ASN A 162 23.37 4.94 -8.54
C ASN A 162 24.23 3.69 -8.43
N SER A 163 23.95 2.66 -9.25
CA SER A 163 24.80 1.46 -9.32
C SER A 163 26.20 1.79 -9.82
N ASP A 164 26.31 2.61 -10.87
CA ASP A 164 27.59 3.04 -11.45
C ASP A 164 28.39 3.90 -10.48
N LEU A 165 27.73 4.82 -9.77
CA LEU A 165 28.37 5.64 -8.73
C LEU A 165 28.88 4.79 -7.58
N LYS A 166 28.10 3.79 -7.13
CA LYS A 166 28.52 2.87 -6.07
C LYS A 166 29.73 2.05 -6.49
N GLN A 167 29.76 1.58 -7.74
CA GLN A 167 30.93 0.88 -8.28
C GLN A 167 32.18 1.78 -8.29
N LYS A 168 32.06 3.03 -8.76
CA LYS A 168 33.17 4.00 -8.75
C LYS A 168 33.69 4.29 -7.34
N ILE A 169 32.81 4.34 -6.34
CA ILE A 169 33.20 4.53 -4.93
C ILE A 169 34.01 3.32 -4.44
N GLU A 170 33.58 2.10 -4.78
CA GLU A 170 34.31 0.89 -4.41
C GLU A 170 35.70 0.85 -5.08
N GLU A 171 35.77 1.16 -6.38
CA GLU A 171 37.03 1.26 -7.11
C GLU A 171 37.98 2.33 -6.52
N MET A 172 37.44 3.50 -6.16
CA MET A 172 38.21 4.53 -5.47
C MET A 172 38.68 4.09 -4.09
N SER A 173 37.86 3.33 -3.35
CA SER A 173 38.20 2.84 -2.02
C SER A 173 39.36 1.84 -2.08
N VAL A 174 39.33 0.92 -3.05
CA VAL A 174 40.44 0.00 -3.34
C VAL A 174 41.71 0.76 -3.75
N ALA A 175 41.58 1.80 -4.59
CA ALA A 175 42.73 2.62 -4.97
C ALA A 175 43.35 3.36 -3.78
N ILE A 176 42.52 3.86 -2.84
CA ILE A 176 42.98 4.50 -1.61
C ILE A 176 43.73 3.49 -0.73
N GLU A 177 43.21 2.28 -0.56
CA GLU A 177 43.89 1.24 0.23
C GLU A 177 45.26 0.87 -0.37
N HIS A 178 45.33 0.73 -1.70
CA HIS A 178 46.59 0.50 -2.39
C HIS A 178 47.59 1.65 -2.18
N LEU A 179 47.13 2.91 -2.27
CA LEU A 179 47.97 4.08 -2.03
C LEU A 179 48.48 4.14 -0.59
N GLN A 180 47.64 3.83 0.40
CA GLN A 180 48.04 3.78 1.82
C GLN A 180 49.10 2.69 2.08
N ASN A 181 48.97 1.53 1.44
CA ASN A 181 49.97 0.47 1.54
C ASN A 181 51.29 0.88 0.89
N SER A 182 51.24 1.46 -0.32
CA SER A 182 52.43 2.00 -0.98
C SER A 182 53.10 3.11 -0.17
N GLU A 183 52.31 3.96 0.50
CA GLU A 183 52.81 4.99 1.40
C GLU A 183 53.59 4.34 2.56
N LYS A 184 53.02 3.34 3.22
CA LYS A 184 53.70 2.61 4.31
C LYS A 184 55.01 1.99 3.85
N ASP A 185 55.05 1.41 2.66
CA ASP A 185 56.27 0.82 2.09
C ASP A 185 57.34 1.88 1.81
N ILE A 186 56.96 3.04 1.26
CA ILE A 186 57.87 4.17 1.06
C ILE A 186 58.42 4.64 2.40
N LYS A 187 57.58 4.78 3.43
CA LYS A 187 58.01 5.19 4.77
C LYS A 187 59.05 4.24 5.35
N ASN A 188 58.82 2.94 5.24
CA ASN A 188 59.78 1.91 5.66
C ASN A 188 61.10 2.02 4.88
N LEU A 189 61.04 2.26 3.56
CA LEU A 189 62.22 2.41 2.72
C LEU A 189 63.05 3.64 3.10
N VAL A 190 62.37 4.76 3.37
CA VAL A 190 62.99 6.03 3.82
C VAL A 190 63.67 5.83 5.17
N GLU A 191 63.05 5.12 6.11
CA GLU A 191 63.65 4.82 7.42
C GLU A 191 64.90 3.92 7.29
N GLN A 192 64.84 2.90 6.43
CA GLN A 192 66.00 2.04 6.11
C GLN A 192 67.14 2.81 5.44
N LEU A 193 66.83 3.72 4.51
CA LEU A 193 67.83 4.56 3.86
C LEU A 193 68.45 5.53 4.87
N THR A 194 67.64 6.16 5.72
CA THR A 194 68.10 7.11 6.75
C THR A 194 69.07 6.45 7.73
N THR A 195 68.74 5.24 8.20
CA THR A 195 69.61 4.46 9.10
C THR A 195 70.92 4.04 8.43
N LYS A 196 70.88 3.59 7.16
CA LYS A 196 72.10 3.25 6.40
C LYS A 196 73.02 4.45 6.15
N ILE A 197 72.47 5.65 5.95
CA ILE A 197 73.25 6.88 5.78
C ILE A 197 73.81 7.38 7.11
N GLN A 198 73.07 7.28 8.22
CA GLN A 198 73.67 7.59 9.53
C GLN A 198 74.88 6.70 9.82
N ALA A 199 74.92 5.50 9.25
CA ALA A 199 76.07 4.59 9.29
C ALA A 199 77.14 4.86 8.20
N GLY A 200 76.90 5.71 7.19
CA GLY A 200 77.81 5.95 6.05
C GLY A 200 77.90 7.43 5.63
N ALA A 201 79.11 7.97 5.57
CA ALA A 201 79.39 9.41 5.41
C ALA A 201 79.16 9.99 3.98
N ASP A 202 78.06 9.67 3.30
CA ASP A 202 77.75 10.20 1.96
C ASP A 202 76.65 11.27 1.99
N GLN A 203 77.02 12.49 1.59
CA GLN A 203 76.17 13.67 1.64
C GLN A 203 75.14 13.73 0.49
N GLU A 204 75.44 13.13 -0.66
CA GLU A 204 74.54 13.06 -1.84
C GLU A 204 73.31 12.17 -1.57
N LEU A 205 73.51 11.11 -0.78
CA LEU A 205 72.46 10.21 -0.32
C LEU A 205 71.48 10.92 0.64
N LYS A 206 71.96 11.89 1.45
CA LYS A 206 71.08 12.73 2.30
C LYS A 206 70.17 13.63 1.48
N ASP A 207 70.67 14.19 0.37
CA ASP A 207 69.88 15.08 -0.48
C ASP A 207 68.80 14.31 -1.26
N GLN A 208 69.08 13.07 -1.68
CA GLN A 208 68.07 12.20 -2.29
C GLN A 208 66.94 11.80 -1.31
N ILE A 209 67.26 11.54 -0.04
CA ILE A 209 66.23 11.28 0.98
C ILE A 209 65.35 12.49 1.22
N LYS A 210 65.91 13.69 1.32
CA LYS A 210 65.11 14.93 1.47
C LYS A 210 64.08 15.08 0.36
N LYS A 211 64.46 14.72 -0.86
CA LYS A 211 63.56 14.78 -2.02
C LYS A 211 62.46 13.71 -1.95
N LEU A 212 62.77 12.53 -1.42
CA LEU A 212 61.80 11.46 -1.13
C LEU A 212 60.85 11.82 0.01
N GLU A 213 61.33 12.45 1.08
CA GLU A 213 60.49 13.00 2.17
C GLU A 213 59.54 14.08 1.66
N GLN A 214 60.01 14.97 0.78
CA GLN A 214 59.15 15.97 0.15
C GLN A 214 58.07 15.34 -0.73
N LEU A 215 58.43 14.34 -1.54
CA LEU A 215 57.45 13.62 -2.36
C LEU A 215 56.43 12.89 -1.47
N TYR A 216 56.88 12.22 -0.41
CA TYR A 216 56.01 11.55 0.55
C TYR A 216 55.02 12.53 1.20
N GLY A 217 55.49 13.69 1.66
CA GLY A 217 54.64 14.72 2.24
C GLY A 217 53.60 15.24 1.25
N ALA A 218 53.97 15.42 -0.02
CA ALA A 218 53.04 15.84 -1.07
C ALA A 218 51.97 14.77 -1.34
N THR A 219 52.36 13.49 -1.44
CA THR A 219 51.42 12.38 -1.67
C THR A 219 50.45 12.22 -0.50
N HIS A 220 50.91 12.37 0.74
CA HIS A 220 50.05 12.28 1.92
C HIS A 220 48.95 13.35 1.92
N ILE A 221 49.29 14.59 1.54
CA ILE A 221 48.33 15.69 1.41
C ILE A 221 47.30 15.42 0.31
N GLU A 222 47.70 14.80 -0.80
CA GLU A 222 46.76 14.42 -1.88
C GLU A 222 45.81 13.30 -1.43
N ILE A 223 46.31 12.30 -0.71
CA ILE A 223 45.48 11.21 -0.15
C ILE A 223 44.47 11.77 0.86
N GLU A 224 44.88 12.70 1.73
CA GLU A 224 44.00 13.31 2.72
C GLU A 224 42.89 14.15 2.04
N ASN A 225 43.23 14.90 0.98
CA ASN A 225 42.24 15.59 0.15
C ASN A 225 41.28 14.63 -0.55
N LEU A 226 41.77 13.51 -1.07
CA LEU A 226 40.91 12.48 -1.69
C LEU A 226 39.97 11.86 -0.66
N MET A 227 40.44 11.55 0.55
CA MET A 227 39.59 11.07 1.64
C MET A 227 38.53 12.09 2.04
N GLN A 228 38.87 13.37 2.14
CA GLN A 228 37.88 14.43 2.40
C GLN A 228 36.84 14.50 1.30
N ARG A 229 37.25 14.44 0.03
CA ARG A 229 36.32 14.46 -1.11
C ARG A 229 35.41 13.23 -1.11
N LEU A 230 35.95 12.06 -0.82
CA LEU A 230 35.17 10.82 -0.69
C LEU A 230 34.15 10.94 0.45
N ASN A 231 34.54 11.49 1.60
CA ASN A 231 33.64 11.72 2.72
C ASN A 231 32.52 12.71 2.38
N THR A 232 32.83 13.80 1.65
CA THR A 232 31.81 14.74 1.17
C THR A 232 30.86 14.11 0.16
N LEU A 233 31.35 13.21 -0.70
CA LEU A 233 30.52 12.44 -1.62
C LEU A 233 29.64 11.44 -0.88
N GLU A 234 30.17 10.76 0.14
CA GLU A 234 29.43 9.80 0.96
C GLU A 234 28.36 10.48 1.82
N THR A 235 28.65 11.65 2.39
CA THR A 235 27.65 12.47 3.10
C THR A 235 26.62 13.06 2.14
N GLY A 236 27.04 13.52 0.95
CA GLY A 236 26.12 13.97 -0.10
C GLY A 236 25.22 12.85 -0.67
N LEU A 237 25.65 11.58 -0.62
CA LEU A 237 24.83 10.43 -1.00
C LEU A 237 23.89 9.96 0.11
N LYS A 238 24.28 10.11 1.38
CA LYS A 238 23.39 9.87 2.54
C LYS A 238 22.34 10.98 2.68
N GLN A 239 22.68 12.21 2.29
CA GLN A 239 21.75 13.31 2.07
C GLN A 239 21.23 13.27 0.63
N SER A 240 20.47 12.23 0.30
CA SER A 240 19.64 12.17 -0.91
C SER A 240 18.94 13.52 -1.15
N PRO A 241 18.88 14.01 -2.40
CA PRO A 241 18.43 15.36 -2.73
C PRO A 241 17.07 15.60 -2.10
N VAL A 242 17.08 16.50 -1.12
CA VAL A 242 15.98 17.25 -0.54
C VAL A 242 14.65 17.03 -1.29
N SER A 243 14.00 15.89 -1.06
CA SER A 243 12.84 15.45 -1.84
C SER A 243 11.57 15.73 -1.05
N GLY A 244 10.57 16.32 -1.71
CA GLY A 244 9.29 16.66 -1.09
C GLY A 244 9.31 18.02 -0.42
N ILE A 245 8.73 18.13 0.78
CA ILE A 245 8.53 19.42 1.47
C ILE A 245 9.86 20.11 1.82
N PHE A 246 10.92 19.33 2.02
CA PHE A 246 12.23 19.86 2.36
C PHE A 246 12.85 20.67 1.23
N ALA A 247 12.44 20.48 -0.04
CA ALA A 247 12.99 21.23 -1.18
C ALA A 247 12.75 22.74 -1.05
N TYR A 248 11.81 23.12 -0.18
CA TYR A 248 11.41 24.49 0.11
C TYR A 248 11.86 24.97 1.49
N VAL A 249 12.57 24.12 2.26
CA VAL A 249 13.12 24.44 3.58
C VAL A 249 14.64 24.46 3.48
N GLU A 250 15.23 25.66 3.34
CA GLU A 250 16.67 25.81 3.09
C GLU A 250 17.56 25.52 4.30
N SER A 251 17.02 25.70 5.50
CA SER A 251 17.76 25.61 6.77
C SER A 251 17.66 24.20 7.36
N GLU A 252 18.80 23.51 7.51
CA GLU A 252 18.86 22.18 8.15
C GLU A 252 18.24 22.16 9.55
N LYS A 253 18.40 23.27 10.30
CA LYS A 253 17.80 23.41 11.63
C LYS A 253 16.27 23.40 11.57
N ASP A 254 15.70 24.03 10.55
CA ASP A 254 14.26 24.09 10.38
C ASP A 254 13.70 22.79 9.78
N GLN A 255 14.48 22.09 8.95
CA GLN A 255 14.15 20.73 8.53
C GLN A 255 14.07 19.79 9.74
N ALA A 256 15.08 19.82 10.62
CA ALA A 256 15.11 19.01 11.84
C ALA A 256 13.93 19.34 12.77
N LEU A 257 13.61 20.62 12.95
CA LEU A 257 12.47 21.07 13.75
C LEU A 257 11.13 20.58 13.17
N PHE A 258 10.97 20.64 11.84
CA PHE A 258 9.79 20.11 11.18
C PHE A 258 9.64 18.59 11.39
N ILE A 259 10.74 17.84 11.21
CA ILE A 259 10.77 16.39 11.42
C ILE A 259 10.35 16.06 12.86
N GLU A 260 10.98 16.69 13.85
CA GLU A 260 10.69 16.49 15.26
C GLU A 260 9.20 16.72 15.58
N LYS A 261 8.62 17.81 15.07
CA LYS A 261 7.22 18.15 15.35
C LYS A 261 6.23 17.26 14.62
N VAL A 262 6.55 16.78 13.42
CA VAL A 262 5.74 15.79 12.72
C VAL A 262 5.78 14.44 13.45
N GLU A 263 6.94 14.00 13.92
CA GLU A 263 7.09 12.77 14.70
C GLU A 263 6.36 12.85 16.06
N GLU A 264 6.43 14.01 16.74
CA GLU A 264 5.71 14.25 17.99
C GLU A 264 4.18 14.17 17.79
N ALA A 265 3.67 14.79 16.72
CA ALA A 265 2.25 14.76 16.38
C ALA A 265 1.77 13.34 15.98
N LEU A 266 2.61 12.59 15.26
CA LEU A 266 2.33 11.20 14.90
C LEU A 266 2.33 10.27 16.12
N SER A 267 3.25 10.48 17.07
CA SER A 267 3.30 9.74 18.34
C SER A 267 2.06 9.95 19.20
N GLN A 268 1.36 11.08 19.02
CA GLN A 268 0.08 11.39 19.67
C GLN A 268 -1.15 10.93 18.86
N GLU A 269 -0.95 10.11 17.82
CA GLU A 269 -1.99 9.56 16.93
C GLU A 269 -2.89 10.64 16.28
N MET A 270 -2.39 11.86 16.12
CA MET A 270 -3.16 12.97 15.54
C MET A 270 -3.57 12.71 14.10
N THR A 271 -4.81 13.03 13.73
CA THR A 271 -5.30 13.00 12.33
C THR A 271 -4.59 14.05 11.48
N TYR A 272 -4.61 13.93 10.15
CA TYR A 272 -3.99 14.92 9.25
C TYR A 272 -4.43 16.37 9.50
N ALA A 273 -5.71 16.60 9.83
CA ALA A 273 -6.21 17.93 10.15
C ALA A 273 -5.67 18.44 11.49
N GLN A 274 -5.54 17.56 12.48
CA GLN A 274 -4.96 17.90 13.78
C GLN A 274 -3.45 18.15 13.68
N ILE A 275 -2.74 17.38 12.86
CA ILE A 275 -1.32 17.61 12.58
C ILE A 275 -1.13 18.98 11.92
N ASP A 276 -1.94 19.33 10.93
CA ASP A 276 -1.86 20.64 10.25
C ASP A 276 -2.05 21.82 11.23
N GLU A 277 -3.03 21.72 12.13
CA GLU A 277 -3.27 22.72 13.17
C GLU A 277 -2.15 22.75 14.22
N TYR A 278 -1.60 21.58 14.58
CA TYR A 278 -0.49 21.46 15.51
C TYR A 278 0.80 22.07 14.94
N LEU A 279 1.12 21.80 13.68
CA LEU A 279 2.28 22.36 12.99
C LEU A 279 2.15 23.89 12.87
N THR A 280 0.95 24.40 12.55
CA THR A 280 0.67 25.85 12.52
C THR A 280 0.94 26.52 13.87
N LYS A 281 0.67 25.84 14.99
CA LYS A 281 0.86 26.39 16.34
C LYS A 281 2.29 26.29 16.87
N THR A 282 3.04 25.31 16.40
CA THR A 282 4.34 24.94 16.99
C THR A 282 5.53 25.37 16.15
N LEU A 283 5.34 25.59 14.85
CA LEU A 283 6.41 25.97 13.95
C LEU A 283 6.57 27.49 13.83
N PRO A 284 7.78 27.96 13.49
CA PRO A 284 8.01 29.36 13.13
C PRO A 284 7.13 29.79 11.94
N PRO A 285 6.73 31.07 11.87
CA PRO A 285 5.83 31.56 10.83
C PRO A 285 6.38 31.40 9.40
N GLU A 286 7.71 31.39 9.23
CA GLU A 286 8.34 31.14 7.94
C GLU A 286 8.14 29.69 7.47
N LEU A 287 8.20 28.72 8.40
CA LEU A 287 7.99 27.31 8.12
C LEU A 287 6.52 26.97 7.90
N ASP A 288 5.63 27.54 8.73
CA ASP A 288 4.19 27.42 8.57
C ASP A 288 3.75 27.89 7.18
N LYS A 289 4.33 29.00 6.71
CA LYS A 289 4.08 29.49 5.35
C LYS A 289 4.47 28.47 4.27
N ILE A 290 5.67 27.90 4.35
CA ILE A 290 6.14 26.88 3.40
C ILE A 290 5.21 25.66 3.39
N ILE A 291 4.76 25.21 4.56
CA ILE A 291 3.84 24.07 4.69
C ILE A 291 2.49 24.36 4.05
N LYS A 292 1.96 25.57 4.25
CA LYS A 292 0.68 26.03 3.67
C LYS A 292 0.75 26.27 2.17
N ASP A 293 1.90 26.70 1.67
CA ASP A 293 2.14 26.86 0.23
C ASP A 293 2.27 25.49 -0.47
N HIS A 294 2.66 24.44 0.26
CA HIS A 294 2.89 23.09 -0.28
C HIS A 294 2.18 21.94 0.50
N PRO A 295 0.85 21.98 0.68
CA PRO A 295 0.14 21.05 1.57
C PRO A 295 0.17 19.59 1.07
N ALA A 296 0.29 19.39 -0.24
CA ALA A 296 0.41 18.05 -0.83
C ALA A 296 1.75 17.38 -0.47
N LEU A 297 2.84 18.14 -0.41
CA LEU A 297 4.17 17.63 -0.09
C LEU A 297 4.26 17.25 1.39
N THR A 298 3.73 18.11 2.27
CA THR A 298 3.60 17.84 3.71
C THR A 298 2.79 16.57 3.96
N LYS A 299 1.63 16.41 3.31
CA LYS A 299 0.80 15.20 3.45
C LYS A 299 1.50 13.94 2.96
N ASN A 300 2.24 14.03 1.86
CA ASN A 300 3.00 12.88 1.34
C ASN A 300 4.11 12.46 2.32
N TYR A 301 4.80 13.43 2.92
CA TYR A 301 5.81 13.16 3.95
C TYR A 301 5.21 12.45 5.17
N ILE A 302 4.13 13.00 5.74
CA ILE A 302 3.40 12.39 6.87
C ILE A 302 2.89 10.98 6.53
N ARG A 303 2.42 10.78 5.29
CA ARG A 303 1.94 9.46 4.84
C ARG A 303 3.07 8.44 4.78
N ASN A 304 4.26 8.83 4.32
CA ASN A 304 5.41 7.94 4.26
C ASN A 304 5.83 7.52 5.67
N LEU A 305 5.93 8.46 6.61
CA LEU A 305 6.26 8.16 8.01
C LEU A 305 5.24 7.27 8.74
N ARG A 306 3.98 7.25 8.32
CA ARG A 306 2.97 6.33 8.90
C ARG A 306 3.02 4.91 8.33
N ARG A 307 3.70 4.70 7.20
CA ARG A 307 3.80 3.37 6.55
C ARG A 307 5.02 2.58 7.04
N ASP A 308 6.02 3.27 7.57
CA ASP A 308 7.20 2.69 8.22
C ASP A 308 6.92 2.44 9.71
#